data_AF-A0A1G7ED79-F1
#
_entry.id   AF-A0A1G7ED79-F1
#
_cell.length_a   1.000
_cell.length_b   1.000
_cell.length_c   1.000
_cell.angle_alpha   90.00
_cell.angle_beta   90.00
_cell.angle_gamma   90.00
#
_symmetry.space_group_name_H-M   'P 1'
#
loop_
_entity.id
_entity.type
_entity.pdbx_description
1 polymer ?
#
loop_
_entity_poly.entity_id
_entity_poly.type
_entity_poly.pdbx_seq_one_letter_code
_entity_poly.pdbx_strand_id
1 'polypeptide(L)' 'MKSKIRMGLFLFILGMFTVNAQSYKVHSHNDYEQEVPFWKAFSAGVSMVEANVFYD' A
#
# COMPACT_ATOMS: atom_id res chain seq x y z
N MET A 1 23.11 -26.20 -27.07
CA MET A 1 23.74 -24.91 -26.69
C MET A 1 22.79 -23.72 -26.90
N LYS A 2 22.19 -23.56 -28.09
CA LYS A 2 21.24 -22.47 -28.39
C LYS A 2 20.00 -22.43 -27.48
N SER A 3 19.47 -23.57 -27.05
CA SER A 3 18.33 -23.64 -26.12
C SER A 3 18.66 -23.13 -24.71
N LYS A 4 19.86 -23.44 -24.20
CA LYS A 4 20.34 -22.95 -22.90
C LYS A 4 20.52 -21.43 -22.90
N ILE A 5 21.02 -20.87 -24.01
CA ILE A 5 21.15 -19.43 -24.21
C ILE A 5 19.78 -18.76 -24.25
N ARG A 6 18.81 -19.32 -24.98
CA ARG A 6 17.42 -18.81 -25.03
C ARG A 6 16.75 -18.85 -23.64
N MET A 7 16.95 -19.94 -22.89
CA MET A 7 16.44 -20.07 -21.53
C MET A 7 17.04 -19.01 -20.59
N GLY A 8 18.36 -18.80 -20.66
CA GLY A 8 19.05 -17.79 -19.86
C GLY A 8 18.56 -16.38 -20.18
N LEU A 9 18.38 -16.05 -21.46
CA LEU A 9 17.83 -14.77 -21.91
C LEU A 9 16.40 -14.56 -21.41
N PHE A 10 15.56 -15.59 -21.46
CA PHE A 10 14.19 -15.54 -20.97
C PHE A 10 14.12 -15.25 -19.47
N LEU A 11 14.93 -15.95 -18.66
CA LEU A 11 14.99 -15.73 -17.21
C LEU A 11 15.55 -14.34 -16.85
N PHE A 12 16.53 -13.85 -17.59
CA PHE A 12 17.07 -12.50 -17.42
C PHE A 12 16.01 -11.42 -17.69
N ILE A 13 15.22 -11.56 -18.76
CA ILE A 13 14.10 -10.66 -19.07
C ILE A 13 13.03 -10.73 -17.98
N LEU A 14 12.69 -11.93 -17.49
CA LEU A 14 11.72 -12.10 -16.42
C LEU A 14 12.15 -11.40 -15.11
N GLY A 15 13.44 -11.45 -14.79
CA GLY A 15 14.02 -10.79 -13.60
C GLY A 15 14.08 -9.26 -13.65
N MET A 16 13.88 -8.66 -14.83
CA MET A 16 13.81 -7.20 -15.00
C MET A 16 12.42 -6.62 -14.67
N PHE A 17 11.40 -7.46 -14.52
CA PHE A 17 10.05 -7.01 -14.16
C PHE A 17 9.91 -6.95 -12.64
N THR A 18 9.88 -5.74 -12.09
CA THR A 18 9.50 -5.51 -10.69
C THR A 18 7.98 -5.53 -10.56
N VAL A 19 7.43 -6.42 -9.75
CA VAL A 19 6.00 -6.42 -9.42
C VAL A 19 5.80 -5.55 -8.19
N ASN A 20 5.14 -4.39 -8.34
CA ASN A 20 4.74 -3.58 -7.20
C ASN A 20 3.51 -4.25 -6.57
N ALA A 21 3.72 -4.99 -5.48
CA ALA A 21 2.64 -5.74 -4.83
C ALA A 21 1.51 -4.79 -4.38
N GLN A 22 1.85 -3.70 -3.68
CA GLN A 22 0.91 -2.65 -3.24
C GLN A 22 1.67 -1.34 -2.99
N SER A 23 1.05 -0.20 -3.31
CA SER A 23 1.49 1.10 -2.76
C SER A 23 0.95 1.19 -1.34
N TYR A 24 1.82 1.30 -0.34
CA TYR A 24 1.36 1.42 1.04
C TYR A 24 0.64 2.77 1.23
N LYS A 25 -0.49 2.72 1.94
CA LYS A 25 -1.26 3.90 2.34
C LYS A 25 -1.48 3.83 3.85
N VAL A 26 -1.37 4.96 4.53
CA VAL A 26 -1.61 5.04 5.97
C VAL A 26 -3.11 5.18 6.21
N HIS A 27 -3.63 4.38 7.15
CA HIS A 27 -5.02 4.41 7.60
C HIS A 27 -5.02 4.77 9.09
N SER A 28 -5.84 5.73 9.50
CA SER A 28 -5.97 6.10 10.92
C SER A 28 -7.17 5.41 11.54
N HIS A 29 -6.91 4.47 12.43
CA HIS A 29 -7.92 3.68 13.12
C HIS A 29 -8.47 4.43 14.33
N ASN A 30 -9.79 4.33 14.54
CA ASN A 30 -10.51 4.99 15.63
C ASN A 30 -10.13 6.47 15.81
N ASP A 31 -10.03 7.21 14.70
CA ASP A 31 -9.53 8.59 14.75
C ASP A 31 -10.47 9.51 15.56
N TYR A 32 -11.74 9.12 15.68
CA TYR A 32 -12.73 9.75 16.54
C TYR A 32 -12.36 9.75 18.03
N GLU A 33 -11.42 8.92 18.48
CA GLU A 33 -10.95 8.84 19.88
C GLU A 33 -9.68 9.69 20.14
N GLN A 34 -9.11 10.32 19.12
CA GLN A 34 -7.93 11.20 19.27
C GLN A 34 -8.30 12.52 19.98
N GLU A 35 -7.31 13.17 20.61
CA GLU A 35 -7.49 14.47 21.28
C GLU A 35 -8.06 15.55 20.34
N VAL A 36 -7.67 15.51 19.06
CA VAL A 36 -8.25 16.34 17.99
C VAL A 36 -8.78 15.42 16.90
N PRO A 37 -10.06 15.00 16.99
CA PRO A 37 -10.65 14.02 16.07
C PRO A 37 -10.53 14.45 14.61
N PHE A 38 -10.08 13.52 13.76
CA PHE A 38 -9.91 13.60 12.31
C PHE A 38 -8.87 14.59 11.79
N TRP A 39 -8.69 15.74 12.47
CA TRP A 39 -7.84 16.82 11.99
C TRP A 39 -6.36 16.47 12.04
N LYS A 40 -5.92 15.70 13.05
CA LYS A 40 -4.54 15.25 13.13
C LYS A 40 -4.19 14.35 11.95
N ALA A 41 -5.01 13.35 11.66
CA ALA A 41 -4.81 12.48 10.48
C ALA A 41 -4.97 13.23 9.16
N PHE A 42 -5.94 14.14 9.04
CA PHE A 42 -6.09 14.98 7.85
C PHE A 42 -4.83 15.82 7.58
N SER A 43 -4.32 16.51 8.60
CA SER A 43 -3.11 17.34 8.49
C SER A 43 -1.85 16.52 8.17
N ALA A 44 -1.81 15.25 8.58
CA ALA A 44 -0.73 14.32 8.29
C ALA A 44 -0.82 13.67 6.89
N GLY A 45 -1.83 14.00 6.08
CA GLY A 45 -1.99 13.46 4.73
C GLY A 45 -2.36 11.98 4.68
N VAL A 46 -3.01 11.48 5.74
CA VAL A 46 -3.44 10.09 5.83
C VAL A 46 -4.48 9.82 4.76
N SER A 47 -4.42 8.63 4.13
CA SER A 47 -5.27 8.30 2.98
C SER A 47 -6.70 7.93 3.38
N MET A 48 -6.92 7.57 4.63
CA MET A 48 -8.20 7.08 5.15
C MET A 48 -8.28 7.29 6.68
N VAL A 49 -9.46 7.62 7.17
CA VAL A 49 -9.79 7.66 8.60
C VAL A 49 -10.96 6.72 8.86
N GLU A 50 -10.95 6.04 10.00
CA GLU A 50 -12.04 5.18 10.46
C GLU A 50 -12.86 5.88 11.54
N ALA A 51 -14.18 5.76 11.45
CA ALA A 51 -15.12 6.29 12.44
C ALA A 51 -16.23 5.26 12.71
N ASN A 52 -16.44 4.92 13.98
CA ASN A 52 -17.58 4.14 14.42
C ASN A 52 -18.78 5.06 14.64
N VAL A 53 -19.95 4.65 14.15
CA VAL A 53 -21.21 5.38 14.32
C VAL A 53 -22.12 4.57 15.22
N PHE A 54 -22.55 5.16 16.32
CA PHE A 54 -23.48 4.58 17.28
C PHE A 54 -24.87 5.20 17.09
N TYR A 55 -25.92 4.41 17.27
CA TYR A 55 -27.32 4.85 17.28
C TYR A 55 -27.98 4.34 18.56
N ASP A 56 -29.01 5.05 19.04
CA ASP A 56 -29.86 4.64 20.17
C ASP A 56 -30.99 3.70 19.73
#